data_AF-A0A7V6LMI0-F1
#
_entry.id   AF-A0A7V6LMI0-F1
#
_cell.length_a   1.000
_cell.length_b   1.000
_cell.length_c   1.000
_cell.angle_alpha   90.00
_cell.angle_beta   90.00
_cell.angle_gamma   90.00
#
_symmetry.space_group_name_H-M   'P 1'
#
loop_
_entity.id
_entity.type
_entity.pdbx_description
1 polymer ?
#
loop_
_entity_poly.entity_id
_entity_poly.type
_entity_poly.pdbx_seq_one_letter_code
_entity_poly.pdbx_strand_id
1 'polypeptide(L)'
;MDRKQEIKQSLDIKYYKVQISFLMIIYGLMAVLILLMFAWKSLFSTGLVVVLILTVLFSPFWVYYFYRYFRVINNTDVFEYHEVVLNEPHLSFLFKSNYFTVTFVDNSGRTVKVDTKAIFGPSISILLPLFDDYFNQKVLIAYNPKYEEVIVIKKLT
;
A
#
# COMPACT_ATOMS: atom_id res chain seq x y z
N MET A 1 23.58 0.92 -7.71
CA MET A 1 22.23 1.36 -7.27
C MET A 1 21.90 0.61 -5.98
N ASP A 2 21.52 1.32 -4.91
CA ASP A 2 21.15 0.70 -3.64
C ASP A 2 19.70 0.20 -3.73
N ARG A 3 19.54 -1.11 -4.02
CA ARG A 3 18.25 -1.79 -4.19
C ARG A 3 17.27 -1.50 -3.03
N LYS A 4 17.79 -1.35 -1.81
CA LYS A 4 16.98 -1.06 -0.62
C LYS A 4 16.36 0.34 -0.68
N GLN A 5 17.10 1.32 -1.17
CA GLN A 5 16.60 2.69 -1.30
C GLN A 5 15.50 2.79 -2.36
N GLU A 6 15.66 2.08 -3.47
CA GLU A 6 14.64 2.05 -4.53
C GLU A 6 13.34 1.41 -4.08
N ILE A 7 13.41 0.26 -3.41
CA ILE A 7 12.21 -0.39 -2.86
C ILE A 7 11.52 0.51 -1.83
N LYS A 8 12.28 1.22 -0.98
CA LYS A 8 11.71 2.19 -0.04
C LYS A 8 10.99 3.37 -0.71
N GLN A 9 11.33 3.68 -1.96
CA GLN A 9 10.72 4.75 -2.75
C GLN A 9 9.61 4.26 -3.69
N SER A 10 9.36 2.95 -3.73
CA SER A 10 8.31 2.34 -4.53
C SER A 10 6.90 2.85 -4.19
N LEU A 11 5.99 2.67 -5.14
CA LEU A 11 4.59 3.07 -4.98
C LEU A 11 3.90 2.33 -3.85
N ASP A 12 4.10 1.02 -3.73
CA ASP A 12 3.50 0.21 -2.68
C ASP A 12 3.93 0.66 -1.28
N ILE A 13 5.24 0.94 -1.09
CA ILE A 13 5.74 1.43 0.21
C ILE A 13 5.17 2.82 0.53
N LYS A 14 5.12 3.73 -0.44
CA LYS A 14 4.49 5.05 -0.27
C LYS A 14 3.01 4.90 0.10
N TYR A 15 2.29 4.04 -0.60
CA TYR A 15 0.90 3.71 -0.32
C TYR A 15 0.71 3.19 1.12
N TYR A 16 1.52 2.20 1.56
CA TYR A 16 1.42 1.69 2.93
C TYR A 16 1.69 2.76 3.98
N LYS A 17 2.70 3.62 3.76
CA LYS A 17 2.96 4.75 4.67
C LYS A 17 1.77 5.70 4.75
N VAL A 18 1.16 6.05 3.62
CA VAL A 18 -0.03 6.92 3.58
C VAL A 18 -1.20 6.27 4.32
N GLN A 19 -1.47 4.98 4.09
CA GLN A 19 -2.55 4.25 4.78
C GLN A 19 -2.34 4.18 6.29
N ILE A 20 -1.11 3.86 6.73
CA ILE A 20 -0.77 3.82 8.17
C ILE A 20 -0.94 5.21 8.80
N SER A 21 -0.42 6.26 8.18
CA SER A 21 -0.57 7.64 8.68
C SER A 21 -2.02 8.07 8.73
N PHE A 22 -2.81 7.77 7.70
CA PHE A 22 -4.23 8.10 7.64
C PHE A 22 -5.02 7.40 8.74
N LEU A 23 -4.77 6.10 8.95
CA LEU A 23 -5.34 5.35 10.07
C LEU A 23 -4.95 6.00 11.41
N MET A 24 -3.66 6.29 11.64
CA MET A 24 -3.20 6.94 12.87
C MET A 24 -3.93 8.25 13.14
N ILE A 25 -4.10 9.09 12.12
CA ILE A 25 -4.76 10.39 12.24
C ILE A 25 -6.25 10.21 12.58
N ILE A 26 -6.96 9.35 11.84
CA ILE A 26 -8.39 9.11 12.09
C ILE A 26 -8.62 8.53 13.48
N TYR A 27 -7.86 7.50 13.86
CA TYR A 27 -7.97 6.90 15.19
C TYR A 27 -7.63 7.89 16.30
N GLY A 28 -6.57 8.69 16.11
CA GLY A 28 -6.18 9.73 17.04
C GLY A 28 -7.29 10.76 17.25
N LEU A 29 -7.84 11.31 16.16
CA LEU A 29 -8.94 12.26 16.21
C LEU A 29 -10.19 11.66 16.86
N MET A 30 -10.55 10.42 16.50
CA MET A 30 -11.69 9.72 17.08
C MET A 30 -11.51 9.51 18.59
N ALA A 31 -10.32 9.08 19.02
CA ALA A 31 -10.02 8.88 20.44
C ALA A 31 -10.11 10.21 21.21
N VAL A 32 -9.54 11.30 20.68
CA VAL A 32 -9.64 12.64 21.29
C VAL A 32 -11.10 13.06 21.41
N LEU A 33 -11.91 12.92 20.36
CA LEU A 33 -13.33 13.28 20.40
C LEU A 33 -14.11 12.48 21.45
N ILE A 34 -13.91 11.16 21.51
CA ILE A 34 -14.54 10.30 22.52
C ILE A 34 -14.14 10.75 23.93
N LEU A 35 -12.84 10.95 24.18
CA LEU A 35 -12.37 11.37 25.49
C LEU A 35 -12.93 12.74 25.88
N LEU A 36 -13.02 13.70 24.96
CA LEU A 36 -13.64 15.00 25.21
C LEU A 36 -15.13 14.88 25.54
N MET A 37 -15.89 14.08 24.78
CA MET A 37 -17.32 13.85 25.02
C MET A 37 -17.59 13.25 26.40
N PHE A 38 -16.79 12.26 26.81
CA PHE A 38 -16.95 11.59 28.10
C PHE A 38 -16.38 12.42 29.27
N ALA A 39 -15.29 13.16 29.06
CA ALA A 39 -14.74 14.10 30.05
C ALA A 39 -15.74 15.19 30.42
N TRP A 40 -16.49 15.72 29.44
CA TRP A 40 -17.53 16.73 29.67
C TRP A 40 -18.64 16.25 30.62
N LYS A 41 -18.83 14.93 30.74
CA LYS A 41 -19.81 14.30 31.62
C LYS A 41 -19.21 13.73 32.91
N SER A 42 -17.94 14.02 33.19
CA SER A 42 -17.18 13.43 34.30
C SER A 42 -17.07 11.89 34.24
N LEU A 43 -17.14 11.32 33.03
CA LEU A 43 -17.09 9.87 32.76
C LEU A 43 -15.79 9.46 32.03
N PHE A 44 -14.67 10.10 32.37
CA PHE A 44 -13.40 9.91 31.66
C PHE A 44 -12.92 8.45 31.62
N SER A 45 -13.09 7.71 32.72
CA SER A 45 -12.73 6.28 32.80
C SER A 45 -13.52 5.43 31.80
N THR A 46 -14.81 5.70 31.62
CA THR A 46 -15.64 5.05 30.59
C THR A 46 -15.15 5.38 29.19
N GLY A 47 -14.79 6.65 28.93
CA GLY A 47 -14.20 7.06 27.66
C GLY A 47 -12.92 6.28 27.31
N LEU A 48 -12.03 6.06 28.29
CA LEU A 48 -10.82 5.26 28.10
C LEU A 48 -11.13 3.80 27.73
N VAL A 49 -12.11 3.18 28.40
CA VAL A 49 -12.54 1.81 28.09
C VAL A 49 -13.07 1.72 26.65
N VAL A 50 -13.89 2.68 26.23
CA VAL A 50 -14.42 2.73 24.86
C VAL A 50 -13.29 2.88 23.84
N VAL A 51 -12.33 3.78 24.07
CA VAL A 51 -11.17 3.94 23.18
C VAL A 51 -10.37 2.65 23.08
N LEU A 52 -10.12 1.96 24.21
CA LEU A 52 -9.36 0.72 24.23
C LEU A 52 -10.05 -0.40 23.44
N ILE A 53 -11.38 -0.53 23.61
CA ILE A 53 -12.18 -1.49 22.83
C ILE A 53 -12.05 -1.21 21.33
N LEU A 54 -12.17 0.06 20.91
CA LEU A 54 -12.02 0.44 19.52
C LEU A 54 -10.59 0.16 19.01
N THR A 55 -9.56 0.47 19.79
CA THR A 55 -8.17 0.16 19.42
C THR A 55 -7.98 -1.33 19.16
N VAL A 56 -8.51 -2.20 20.03
CA VAL A 56 -8.42 -3.66 19.85
C VAL A 56 -9.20 -4.10 18.61
N LEU A 57 -10.44 -3.62 18.45
CA LEU A 57 -11.32 -3.98 17.33
C LEU A 57 -10.70 -3.64 15.97
N PHE A 58 -9.99 -2.50 15.90
CA PHE A 58 -9.40 -2.02 14.66
C PHE A 58 -7.92 -2.35 14.49
N SER A 59 -7.28 -2.94 15.50
CA SER A 59 -5.89 -3.41 15.42
C SER A 59 -5.58 -4.33 14.23
N PRO A 60 -6.50 -5.18 13.70
CA PRO A 60 -6.20 -6.01 12.53
C PRO A 60 -5.80 -5.19 11.30
N PHE A 61 -6.39 -4.00 11.10
CA PHE A 61 -6.04 -3.12 9.99
C PHE A 61 -4.61 -2.59 10.12
N TRP A 62 -4.24 -2.19 11.33
CA TRP A 62 -2.89 -1.71 11.65
C TRP A 62 -1.86 -2.79 11.43
N VAL A 63 -2.11 -3.97 12.02
CA VAL A 63 -1.24 -5.14 11.88
C VAL A 63 -1.08 -5.50 10.40
N TYR A 64 -2.14 -5.50 9.61
CA TYR A 64 -2.08 -5.79 8.17
C TYR A 64 -1.13 -4.84 7.43
N TYR A 65 -1.30 -3.52 7.57
CA TYR A 65 -0.47 -2.56 6.84
C TYR A 65 0.98 -2.53 7.32
N PHE A 66 1.20 -2.60 8.64
CA PHE A 66 2.55 -2.70 9.19
C PHE A 66 3.26 -3.99 8.76
N TYR A 67 2.57 -5.13 8.82
CA TYR A 67 3.12 -6.40 8.37
C TYR A 67 3.54 -6.34 6.89
N ARG A 68 2.67 -5.81 6.00
CA ARG A 68 3.00 -5.66 4.59
C ARG A 68 4.20 -4.73 4.39
N TYR A 69 4.23 -3.59 5.09
CA TYR A 69 5.34 -2.63 5.03
C TYR A 69 6.67 -3.25 5.42
N PHE A 70 6.75 -3.89 6.60
CA PHE A 70 7.98 -4.49 7.10
C PHE A 70 8.40 -5.69 6.26
N ARG A 71 7.46 -6.51 5.80
CA ARG A 71 7.77 -7.65 4.94
C ARG A 71 8.45 -7.23 3.64
N VAL A 72 7.98 -6.15 2.99
CA VAL A 72 8.61 -5.65 1.75
C VAL A 72 10.01 -5.08 2.04
N ILE A 73 10.19 -4.33 3.13
CA ILE A 73 11.47 -3.72 3.48
C ILE A 73 12.52 -4.73 3.95
N ASN A 74 12.09 -5.80 4.61
CA ASN A 74 13.01 -6.79 5.17
C ASN A 74 13.46 -7.84 4.15
N ASN A 75 12.74 -8.01 3.04
CA ASN A 75 13.05 -9.01 2.00
C ASN A 75 13.46 -8.37 0.66
N THR A 76 14.21 -7.26 0.72
CA THR A 76 14.61 -6.47 -0.46
C THR A 76 15.54 -7.21 -1.43
N ASP A 77 16.27 -8.18 -0.92
CA ASP A 77 17.26 -9.01 -1.63
C ASP A 77 16.62 -10.04 -2.56
N VAL A 78 15.37 -10.45 -2.27
CA VAL A 78 14.62 -11.45 -3.04
C VAL A 78 13.97 -10.84 -4.29
N PHE A 79 14.01 -9.52 -4.45
CA PHE A 79 13.36 -8.85 -5.58
C PHE A 79 14.22 -8.87 -6.84
N GLU A 80 13.60 -9.29 -7.94
CA GLU A 80 14.14 -9.25 -9.29
C GLU A 80 13.59 -8.04 -10.03
N TYR A 81 14.44 -7.30 -10.74
CA TYR A 81 14.07 -6.04 -11.37
C TYR A 81 13.82 -6.25 -12.86
N HIS A 82 12.68 -5.78 -13.35
CA HIS A 82 12.30 -5.89 -14.76
C HIS A 82 11.77 -4.57 -15.28
N GLU A 83 12.04 -4.28 -16.55
CA GLU A 83 11.43 -3.17 -17.25
C GLU A 83 10.19 -3.67 -18.00
N VAL A 84 9.06 -3.04 -17.74
CA VAL A 84 7.77 -3.44 -18.34
C VAL A 84 6.97 -2.20 -18.72
N VAL A 85 6.02 -2.38 -19.63
CA VAL A 85 5.05 -1.34 -19.99
C VAL A 85 3.72 -1.69 -19.33
N LEU A 86 3.13 -0.74 -18.60
CA LEU A 86 1.83 -0.93 -17.95
C LEU A 86 0.69 -0.66 -18.93
N ASN A 87 0.31 -1.67 -19.72
CA ASN A 87 -0.67 -1.53 -20.80
C ASN A 87 -1.95 -2.40 -20.65
N GLU A 88 -1.99 -3.33 -19.70
CA GLU A 88 -3.16 -4.16 -19.40
C GLU A 88 -3.85 -3.69 -18.09
N PRO A 89 -4.73 -2.68 -18.14
CA PRO A 89 -5.42 -2.18 -16.96
C PRO A 89 -6.65 -3.01 -16.60
N HIS A 90 -6.91 -3.14 -15.31
CA HIS A 90 -8.06 -3.81 -14.76
C HIS A 90 -8.64 -3.03 -13.58
N LEU A 91 -9.95 -3.15 -13.36
CA LEU A 91 -10.64 -2.54 -12.25
C LEU A 91 -10.88 -3.57 -11.15
N SER A 92 -10.48 -3.25 -9.92
CA SER A 92 -10.90 -4.02 -8.76
C SER A 92 -12.27 -3.55 -8.28
N PHE A 93 -13.29 -4.39 -8.46
CA PHE A 93 -14.65 -4.11 -7.99
C PHE A 93 -14.74 -3.86 -6.48
N LEU A 94 -13.94 -4.60 -5.69
CA LEU A 94 -13.92 -4.50 -4.23
C LEU A 94 -13.30 -3.18 -3.73
N PHE A 95 -12.22 -2.73 -4.37
CA PHE A 95 -11.42 -1.61 -3.88
C PHE A 95 -11.66 -0.30 -4.64
N LYS A 96 -12.49 -0.31 -5.69
CA LYS A 96 -12.75 0.83 -6.59
C LYS A 96 -11.45 1.50 -7.08
N SER A 97 -10.41 0.68 -7.24
CA SER A 97 -9.08 1.08 -7.67
C SER A 97 -8.66 0.21 -8.85
N ASN A 98 -7.77 0.76 -9.65
CA ASN A 98 -7.21 0.07 -10.81
C ASN A 98 -5.92 -0.67 -10.41
N TYR A 99 -5.65 -1.75 -11.13
CA TYR A 99 -4.38 -2.43 -11.17
C TYR A 99 -3.99 -2.68 -12.62
N PHE A 100 -2.72 -2.97 -12.84
CA PHE A 100 -2.20 -3.44 -14.11
C PHE A 100 -1.74 -4.88 -13.98
N THR A 101 -2.01 -5.67 -15.01
CA THR A 101 -1.35 -6.96 -15.18
C THR A 101 -0.05 -6.75 -15.95
N VAL A 102 1.05 -7.29 -15.44
CA VAL A 102 2.35 -7.20 -16.07
C VAL A 102 2.81 -8.58 -16.52
N THR A 103 3.25 -8.63 -17.77
CA THR A 103 3.81 -9.83 -18.38
C THR A 103 5.29 -9.57 -18.69
N PHE A 104 6.18 -10.41 -18.16
CA PHE A 104 7.62 -10.31 -18.40
C PHE A 104 8.24 -11.70 -18.45
N VAL A 105 9.48 -11.79 -18.95
CA VAL A 105 10.26 -13.02 -18.95
C VAL A 105 11.19 -13.00 -17.74
N ASP A 106 11.08 -14.02 -16.88
CA ASP A 106 11.93 -14.15 -15.70
C ASP A 106 13.37 -14.55 -16.06
N ASN A 107 14.27 -14.55 -15.08
CA ASN A 107 15.67 -14.94 -15.29
C ASN A 107 15.85 -16.41 -15.74
N SER A 108 14.80 -17.24 -15.62
CA SER A 108 14.79 -18.63 -16.07
C SER A 108 14.20 -18.81 -17.48
N GLY A 109 13.85 -17.71 -18.16
CA GLY A 109 13.27 -17.72 -19.50
C GLY A 109 11.76 -18.03 -19.53
N ARG A 110 11.07 -18.05 -18.39
CA ARG A 110 9.63 -18.29 -18.32
C ARG A 110 8.87 -16.98 -18.41
N THR A 111 7.78 -17.00 -19.18
CA THR A 111 6.83 -15.89 -19.19
C THR A 111 6.01 -15.91 -17.90
N VAL A 112 6.14 -14.87 -17.09
CA VAL A 112 5.39 -14.65 -15.85
C VAL A 112 4.34 -13.58 -16.11
N LYS A 113 3.10 -13.85 -15.68
CA LYS A 113 2.00 -12.89 -15.70
C LYS A 113 1.54 -12.67 -14.26
N VAL A 114 1.62 -11.43 -13.77
CA VAL A 114 1.32 -11.09 -12.38
C VAL A 114 0.64 -9.74 -12.27
N ASP A 115 -0.30 -9.64 -11.34
CA ASP A 115 -1.07 -8.42 -11.10
C ASP A 115 -0.32 -7.51 -10.14
N THR A 116 -0.21 -6.23 -10.50
CA THR A 116 0.15 -5.19 -9.55
C THR A 116 -0.93 -5.04 -8.48
N LYS A 117 -0.58 -4.45 -7.35
CA LYS A 117 -1.59 -4.14 -6.34
C LYS A 117 -2.60 -3.13 -6.88
N ALA A 118 -3.87 -3.30 -6.52
CA ALA A 118 -4.95 -2.37 -6.86
C ALA A 118 -4.86 -1.07 -6.05
N ILE A 119 -3.85 -0.25 -6.36
CA ILE A 119 -3.56 1.02 -5.68
C ILE A 119 -3.68 2.23 -6.61
N PHE A 120 -3.95 2.04 -7.91
CA PHE A 120 -4.06 3.15 -8.85
C PHE A 120 -5.44 3.78 -8.74
N GLY A 121 -5.46 5.01 -8.23
CA GLY A 121 -6.69 5.74 -7.97
C GLY A 121 -7.26 6.41 -9.23
N PRO A 122 -8.54 6.83 -9.17
CA PRO A 122 -9.08 7.79 -10.12
C PRO A 122 -8.31 9.11 -10.05
N SER A 123 -8.41 9.90 -11.12
CA SER A 123 -7.63 11.12 -11.42
C SER A 123 -7.65 12.26 -10.37
N ILE A 124 -8.35 12.10 -9.24
CA ILE A 124 -8.59 13.14 -8.22
C ILE A 124 -8.06 12.72 -6.82
N SER A 125 -7.58 11.49 -6.64
CA SER A 125 -7.16 11.02 -5.32
C SER A 125 -5.76 11.50 -4.94
N ILE A 126 -5.66 12.39 -3.94
CA ILE A 126 -4.38 12.87 -3.38
C ILE A 126 -3.61 11.73 -2.66
N LEU A 127 -4.32 10.67 -2.27
CA LEU A 127 -3.79 9.57 -1.45
C LEU A 127 -3.28 8.39 -2.29
N LEU A 128 -3.51 8.38 -3.61
CA LEU A 128 -3.20 7.27 -4.50
C LEU A 128 -2.39 7.75 -5.71
N PRO A 129 -1.50 6.91 -6.28
CA PRO A 129 -0.96 7.18 -7.61
C PRO A 129 -2.10 7.24 -8.64
N LEU A 130 -2.05 8.23 -9.52
CA LEU A 130 -3.06 8.42 -10.56
C LEU A 130 -2.90 7.34 -11.63
N PHE A 131 -3.99 6.71 -12.05
CA PHE A 131 -3.95 5.71 -13.11
C PHE A 131 -3.35 6.25 -14.42
N ASP A 132 -3.78 7.44 -14.84
CA ASP A 132 -3.37 8.07 -16.11
C ASP A 132 -1.87 8.36 -16.16
N ASP A 133 -1.24 8.58 -15.01
CA ASP A 133 0.20 8.83 -14.91
C ASP A 133 1.06 7.60 -15.23
N TYR A 134 0.46 6.41 -15.21
CA TYR A 134 1.14 5.12 -15.32
C TYR A 134 0.66 4.29 -16.52
N PHE A 135 -0.53 4.55 -17.04
CA PHE A 135 -1.03 3.84 -18.21
C PHE A 135 -0.15 4.09 -19.45
N ASN A 136 0.21 3.00 -20.13
CA ASN A 136 1.14 2.95 -21.26
C ASN A 136 2.54 3.53 -20.99
N GLN A 137 2.92 3.67 -19.71
CA GLN A 137 4.26 4.11 -19.35
C GLN A 137 5.20 2.93 -19.17
N LYS A 138 6.46 3.11 -19.59
CA LYS A 138 7.54 2.18 -19.24
C LYS A 138 7.92 2.40 -17.78
N VAL A 139 7.96 1.34 -17.01
CA VAL A 139 8.25 1.39 -15.58
C VAL A 139 9.27 0.33 -15.21
N LEU A 140 10.01 0.61 -14.13
CA LEU A 140 10.81 -0.38 -13.44
C LEU A 140 9.93 -1.04 -12.38
N ILE A 141 9.74 -2.36 -12.50
CA ILE A 141 9.08 -3.18 -11.48
C ILE A 141 10.10 -4.01 -10.71
N ALA A 142 9.72 -4.39 -9.50
CA ALA A 142 10.40 -5.36 -8.67
C ALA A 142 9.45 -6.54 -8.43
N TYR A 143 9.83 -7.72 -8.90
CA TYR A 143 9.09 -8.96 -8.74
C TYR A 143 9.67 -9.81 -7.60
N ASN A 144 8.81 -10.35 -6.75
CA ASN A 144 9.18 -11.29 -5.72
C ASN A 144 8.65 -12.69 -6.08
N PRO A 145 9.51 -13.64 -6.48
CA PRO A 145 9.07 -14.98 -6.88
C PRO A 145 8.51 -15.81 -5.73
N LYS A 146 8.88 -15.51 -4.47
CA LYS A 146 8.39 -16.25 -3.30
C LYS A 146 6.92 -15.96 -2.98
N TYR A 147 6.48 -14.74 -3.26
CA TYR A 147 5.12 -14.28 -2.94
C TYR A 147 4.28 -13.96 -4.18
N GLU A 148 4.82 -14.20 -5.37
CA GLU A 148 4.21 -13.83 -6.66
C GLU A 148 3.69 -12.38 -6.65
N GLU A 149 4.51 -11.48 -6.12
CA GLU A 149 4.13 -10.08 -5.90
C GLU A 149 4.99 -9.16 -6.75
N VAL A 150 4.36 -8.21 -7.41
CA VAL A 150 5.05 -7.18 -8.19
C VAL A 150 4.81 -5.81 -7.58
N ILE A 151 5.88 -5.03 -7.50
CA ILE A 151 5.90 -3.68 -6.93
C ILE A 151 6.39 -2.72 -8.01
N VAL A 152 5.71 -1.59 -8.18
CA VAL A 152 6.14 -0.55 -9.13
C VAL A 152 7.12 0.38 -8.42
N ILE A 153 8.35 0.46 -8.92
CA ILE A 153 9.43 1.25 -8.32
C ILE A 153 9.37 2.70 -8.81
N LYS A 154 9.50 2.89 -10.13
CA LYS A 154 9.53 4.22 -10.77
C LYS A 154 9.18 4.14 -12.25
N LYS A 155 8.79 5.29 -12.81
CA LYS A 155 8.69 5.48 -14.26
C LYS A 155 10.08 5.58 -14.87
N LEU A 156 10.26 4.99 -16.05
CA LEU A 156 11.45 5.11 -16.87
C LEU A 156 11.07 6.05 -18.01
N THR A 157 11.64 7.26 -17.99
CA THR A 157 11.39 8.31 -18.99
C THR A 157 11.91 7.88 -20.36
#